data_AF-A0A7R6PVC9-F1
#
_entry.id   AF-A0A7R6PVC9-F1
#
_cell.length_a   1.000
_cell.length_b   1.000
_cell.length_c   1.000
_cell.angle_alpha   90.00
_cell.angle_beta   90.00
_cell.angle_gamma   90.00
#
_symmetry.space_group_name_H-M   'P 1'
#
loop_
_entity.id
_entity.type
_entity.pdbx_description
1 polymer ?
#
loop_
_entity_poly.entity_id
_entity_poly.type
_entity_poly.pdbx_seq_one_letter_code
_entity_poly.pdbx_strand_id
1 'polypeptide(L)'
;MIWILFYYNSLPDMPNGCCLFSKEVMHRDFFMCNPTNTGHYEYPKFETLSYDDGCHCREVRNFLKNSKPTKYKKYVIFYTRHTNISGDSKNKIIGYFKVGNTFQYPRIGFSASESVLLPKDKCIDIDYKARGVPVSWGDSSIKNDMDRILNNLKSKINSHENISKKYQKETQKIMQMLTTKSGRCRINKICNECPVKQNCFWGKKSTGFRIKQLEYLYGGSRGC
;
A
#
# COMPACT_ATOMS: atom_id res chain seq x y z
N MET A 1 3.23 -18.17 -15.50
CA MET A 1 2.66 -17.50 -14.30
C MET A 1 1.90 -16.29 -14.79
N ILE A 2 0.81 -15.87 -14.13
CA ILE A 2 0.09 -14.64 -14.50
C ILE A 2 0.25 -13.67 -13.34
N TRP A 3 0.56 -12.41 -13.64
CA TRP A 3 0.65 -11.38 -12.62
C TRP A 3 0.03 -10.07 -13.09
N ILE A 4 -0.39 -9.27 -12.12
CA ILE A 4 -0.83 -7.88 -12.28
C ILE A 4 -0.03 -7.00 -11.32
N LEU A 5 0.49 -5.88 -11.80
CA LEU A 5 1.33 -4.97 -11.02
C LEU A 5 0.49 -3.74 -10.62
N PHE A 6 0.21 -3.59 -9.32
CA PHE A 6 -0.60 -2.50 -8.80
C PHE A 6 0.22 -1.46 -8.05
N TYR A 7 -0.13 -0.22 -8.31
CA TYR A 7 0.48 0.97 -7.75
C TYR A 7 -0.38 1.58 -6.65
N TYR A 8 0.28 2.09 -5.62
CA TYR A 8 -0.32 3.06 -4.70
C TYR A 8 0.73 4.09 -4.26
N ASN A 9 0.32 5.22 -3.68
CA ASN A 9 1.25 6.20 -3.08
C ASN A 9 1.54 5.86 -1.61
N SER A 10 2.81 5.71 -1.26
CA SER A 10 3.25 5.51 0.13
C SER A 10 3.44 6.84 0.84
N LEU A 11 3.43 6.81 2.18
CA LEU A 11 3.89 7.95 2.97
C LEU A 11 5.34 8.27 2.60
N PRO A 12 5.70 9.56 2.56
CA PRO A 12 7.11 9.94 2.59
C PRO A 12 7.82 9.36 3.82
N ASP A 13 9.14 9.30 3.77
CA ASP A 13 9.95 8.91 4.89
C ASP A 13 9.67 9.77 6.12
N MET A 14 9.69 9.09 7.25
CA MET A 14 9.61 9.69 8.57
C MET A 14 10.98 9.54 9.22
N PRO A 15 11.42 10.54 10.00
CA PRO A 15 12.69 10.51 10.72
C PRO A 15 12.70 9.36 11.75
N ASN A 16 13.91 8.90 12.07
CA ASN A 16 14.11 7.98 13.18
C ASN A 16 13.52 8.58 14.47
N GLY A 17 12.75 7.78 15.20
CA GLY A 17 12.04 8.24 16.40
C GLY A 17 10.64 8.81 16.16
N CYS A 18 10.10 8.76 14.93
CA CYS A 18 8.71 9.11 14.67
C CYS A 18 7.76 8.25 15.55
N CYS A 19 6.90 8.91 16.34
CA CYS A 19 5.99 8.22 17.26
C CYS A 19 4.70 7.73 16.59
N LEU A 20 4.45 8.08 15.33
CA LEU A 20 3.17 7.81 14.65
C LEU A 20 3.16 6.48 13.89
N PHE A 21 4.30 6.07 13.32
CA PHE A 21 4.45 4.84 12.54
C PHE A 21 5.76 4.13 12.87
N SER A 22 5.80 2.82 12.66
CA SER A 22 7.06 2.09 12.61
C SER A 22 7.90 2.48 11.39
N LYS A 23 9.22 2.54 11.56
CA LYS A 23 10.18 2.75 10.46
C LYS A 23 10.31 1.55 9.52
N GLU A 24 9.89 0.37 9.98
CA GLU A 24 10.07 -0.89 9.25
C GLU A 24 9.01 -1.11 8.17
N VAL A 25 7.89 -0.41 8.24
CA VAL A 25 6.72 -0.64 7.38
C VAL A 25 6.59 0.49 6.36
N MET A 26 6.41 0.13 5.10
CA MET A 26 6.03 1.08 4.06
C MET A 26 4.51 1.23 4.03
N HIS A 27 4.03 2.28 4.68
CA HIS A 27 2.60 2.57 4.84
C HIS A 27 2.05 3.32 3.64
N ARG A 28 0.77 3.09 3.33
CA ARG A 28 0.00 3.91 2.40
C ARG A 28 -0.11 5.34 2.91
N ASP A 29 -0.23 6.30 1.99
CA ASP A 29 -0.35 7.72 2.30
C ASP A 29 -1.72 8.10 2.90
N PHE A 30 -1.97 7.66 4.14
CA PHE A 30 -3.19 7.96 4.90
C PHE A 30 -3.38 9.47 5.17
N PHE A 31 -2.33 10.27 5.02
CA PHE A 31 -2.39 11.69 5.37
C PHE A 31 -2.41 12.58 4.14
N MET A 32 -2.40 12.00 2.93
CA MET A 32 -2.18 12.73 1.68
C MET A 32 -0.98 13.68 1.77
N CYS A 33 0.08 13.26 2.48
CA CYS A 33 1.26 14.08 2.70
C CYS A 33 2.37 13.80 1.68
N ASN A 34 2.19 12.80 0.82
CA ASN A 34 3.05 12.61 -0.34
C ASN A 34 2.72 13.69 -1.39
N PRO A 35 3.66 14.59 -1.74
CA PRO A 35 3.40 15.67 -2.70
C PRO A 35 3.13 15.17 -4.11
N THR A 36 3.47 13.91 -4.41
CA THR A 36 3.17 13.28 -5.71
C THR A 36 1.82 12.58 -5.70
N ASN A 37 1.05 12.70 -4.62
CA ASN A 37 -0.27 12.10 -4.53
C ASN A 37 -1.26 12.86 -5.42
N THR A 38 -1.73 12.21 -6.49
CA THR A 38 -2.70 12.76 -7.44
C THR A 38 -4.16 12.54 -7.02
N GLY A 39 -4.42 12.33 -5.73
CA GLY A 39 -5.79 12.22 -5.20
C GLY A 39 -6.53 10.92 -5.55
N HIS A 40 -5.80 9.87 -5.89
CA HIS A 40 -6.34 8.52 -6.11
C HIS A 40 -5.68 7.53 -5.15
N TYR A 41 -6.06 6.25 -5.22
CA TYR A 41 -5.48 5.09 -4.53
C TYR A 41 -6.15 4.68 -3.22
N GLU A 42 -7.39 4.22 -3.34
CA GLU A 42 -7.83 3.06 -2.55
C GLU A 42 -7.22 1.81 -3.21
N TYR A 43 -6.95 0.74 -2.46
CA TYR A 43 -6.37 -0.54 -2.90
C TYR A 43 -4.83 -0.58 -3.00
N PRO A 44 -4.20 -1.67 -2.51
CA PRO A 44 -4.78 -2.97 -2.09
C PRO A 44 -5.36 -2.92 -0.67
N LYS A 45 -6.47 -3.62 -0.39
CA LYS A 45 -7.00 -3.75 0.98
C LYS A 45 -6.16 -4.77 1.75
N PHE A 46 -4.98 -4.34 2.18
CA PHE A 46 -4.08 -5.14 3.00
C PHE A 46 -4.73 -5.57 4.31
N GLU A 47 -5.66 -4.78 4.85
CA GLU A 47 -6.37 -5.04 6.09
C GLU A 47 -7.22 -6.31 6.00
N THR A 48 -7.86 -6.52 4.86
CA THR A 48 -8.77 -7.66 4.62
C THR A 48 -8.14 -8.76 3.78
N LEU A 49 -6.85 -8.63 3.43
CA LEU A 49 -6.14 -9.52 2.49
C LEU A 49 -6.94 -9.75 1.22
N SER A 50 -7.61 -8.71 0.73
CA SER A 50 -8.47 -8.82 -0.44
C SER A 50 -8.22 -7.70 -1.42
N TYR A 51 -8.64 -7.96 -2.65
CA TYR A 51 -8.60 -7.00 -3.73
C TYR A 51 -9.90 -7.14 -4.52
N ASP A 52 -10.51 -6.01 -4.85
CA ASP A 52 -11.71 -5.99 -5.67
C ASP A 52 -11.54 -5.00 -6.83
N ASP A 53 -12.55 -5.01 -7.70
CA ASP A 53 -12.57 -4.29 -8.95
C ASP A 53 -12.76 -2.76 -8.78
N GLY A 54 -12.76 -2.25 -7.56
CA GLY A 54 -13.14 -0.87 -7.25
C GLY A 54 -12.47 0.24 -8.04
N CYS A 55 -11.13 0.26 -8.11
CA CYS A 55 -10.41 1.29 -8.89
C CYS A 55 -10.02 0.82 -10.30
N HIS A 56 -10.08 -0.49 -10.56
CA HIS A 56 -9.55 -1.10 -11.77
C HIS A 56 -10.51 -2.17 -12.30
N CYS A 57 -11.77 -1.75 -12.53
CA CYS A 57 -12.89 -2.65 -12.85
C CYS A 57 -12.55 -3.63 -13.97
N ARG A 58 -12.03 -3.10 -15.07
CA ARG A 58 -11.74 -3.87 -16.28
C ARG A 58 -10.58 -4.83 -16.07
N GLU A 59 -9.48 -4.34 -15.51
CA GLU A 59 -8.24 -5.10 -15.32
C GLU A 59 -8.45 -6.24 -14.33
N VAL A 60 -9.12 -5.99 -13.21
CA VAL A 60 -9.41 -7.02 -12.20
C VAL A 60 -10.37 -8.06 -12.74
N ARG A 61 -11.46 -7.64 -13.37
CA ARG A 61 -12.42 -8.59 -13.97
C ARG A 61 -11.75 -9.45 -15.03
N ASN A 62 -10.90 -8.87 -15.88
CA ASN A 62 -10.16 -9.64 -16.88
C ASN A 62 -9.14 -10.58 -16.23
N PHE A 63 -8.35 -10.07 -15.28
CA PHE A 63 -7.39 -10.80 -14.45
C PHE A 63 -8.04 -12.05 -13.84
N LEU A 64 -9.26 -11.89 -13.33
CA LEU A 64 -10.06 -12.97 -12.77
C LEU A 64 -10.67 -13.87 -13.85
N LYS A 65 -11.37 -13.34 -14.87
CA LYS A 65 -12.07 -14.09 -15.93
C LYS A 65 -11.22 -15.12 -16.68
N ASN A 66 -9.93 -14.86 -16.84
CA ASN A 66 -9.00 -15.85 -17.40
C ASN A 66 -8.72 -16.99 -16.37
N SER A 67 -9.76 -17.49 -15.68
CA SER A 67 -9.75 -18.47 -14.57
C SER A 67 -10.33 -19.84 -14.91
N LYS A 68 -10.61 -20.16 -16.18
CA LYS A 68 -10.74 -21.58 -16.58
C LYS A 68 -9.50 -22.33 -16.08
N PRO A 69 -9.63 -23.54 -15.49
CA PRO A 69 -8.74 -24.09 -14.46
C PRO A 69 -7.29 -23.87 -14.85
N THR A 70 -6.72 -22.78 -14.31
CA THR A 70 -5.47 -22.28 -14.84
C THR A 70 -4.36 -23.15 -14.30
N LYS A 71 -3.63 -23.83 -15.20
CA LYS A 71 -2.28 -24.39 -14.93
C LYS A 71 -1.35 -23.38 -14.24
N TYR A 72 -1.67 -22.08 -14.30
CA TYR A 72 -0.83 -20.99 -13.84
C TYR A 72 -1.34 -20.36 -12.53
N LYS A 73 -0.44 -20.30 -11.54
CA LYS A 73 -0.62 -19.50 -10.32
C LYS A 73 -0.71 -18.01 -10.70
N LYS A 74 -1.67 -17.30 -10.08
CA LYS A 74 -1.92 -15.86 -10.27
C LYS A 74 -1.41 -15.05 -9.08
N TYR A 75 -0.75 -13.93 -9.38
CA TYR A 75 -0.16 -13.05 -8.39
C TYR A 75 -0.52 -11.59 -8.63
N VAL A 76 -0.58 -10.85 -7.55
CA VAL A 76 -0.66 -9.40 -7.57
C VAL A 76 0.60 -8.88 -6.93
N ILE A 77 1.40 -8.15 -7.69
CA ILE A 77 2.65 -7.57 -7.23
C ILE A 77 2.38 -6.11 -6.87
N PHE A 78 2.83 -5.68 -5.69
CA PHE A 78 2.62 -4.34 -5.21
C PHE A 78 3.87 -3.51 -5.40
N TYR A 79 3.70 -2.33 -5.97
CA TYR A 79 4.73 -1.31 -5.96
C TYR A 79 4.16 0.03 -5.53
N THR A 80 5.06 0.90 -5.08
CA THR A 80 4.72 2.23 -4.64
C THR A 80 5.84 3.20 -4.95
N ARG A 81 5.50 4.48 -5.07
CA ARG A 81 6.47 5.56 -5.06
C ARG A 81 6.76 5.93 -3.62
N HIS A 82 8.00 5.76 -3.23
CA HIS A 82 8.52 6.08 -1.92
C HIS A 82 9.35 7.36 -2.01
N THR A 83 8.96 8.38 -1.24
CA THR A 83 9.63 9.68 -1.19
C THR A 83 10.47 9.75 0.08
N ASN A 84 11.77 10.02 -0.02
CA ASN A 84 12.65 10.11 1.15
C ASN A 84 12.52 11.47 1.86
N ILE A 85 13.24 11.65 2.98
CA ILE A 85 13.21 12.91 3.75
C ILE A 85 13.83 14.08 2.96
N SER A 86 14.78 13.82 2.07
CA SER A 86 15.37 14.85 1.19
C SER A 86 14.44 15.28 0.05
N GLY A 87 13.37 14.52 -0.21
CA GLY A 87 12.38 14.81 -1.26
C GLY A 87 12.57 14.01 -2.55
N ASP A 88 13.65 13.24 -2.69
CA ASP A 88 13.83 12.32 -3.81
C ASP A 88 12.81 11.19 -3.74
N SER A 89 12.41 10.67 -4.89
CA SER A 89 11.49 9.54 -4.95
C SER A 89 12.05 8.37 -5.73
N LYS A 90 11.69 7.15 -5.32
CA LYS A 90 11.99 5.93 -6.05
C LYS A 90 10.81 4.98 -6.02
N ASN A 91 10.58 4.27 -7.12
CA ASN A 91 9.57 3.23 -7.17
C ASN A 91 10.14 1.95 -6.57
N LYS A 92 9.35 1.31 -5.71
CA LYS A 92 9.76 0.13 -4.94
C LYS A 92 8.69 -0.94 -5.00
N ILE A 93 9.10 -2.17 -5.24
CA ILE A 93 8.28 -3.37 -5.02
C ILE A 93 8.34 -3.68 -3.53
N ILE A 94 7.16 -3.84 -2.94
CA ILE A 94 7.02 -4.03 -1.50
C ILE A 94 6.54 -5.43 -1.14
N GLY A 95 6.03 -6.21 -2.11
CA GLY A 95 5.43 -7.51 -1.81
C GLY A 95 4.43 -7.99 -2.84
N TYR A 96 3.69 -9.04 -2.49
CA TYR A 96 2.67 -9.63 -3.36
C TYR A 96 1.51 -10.27 -2.60
N PHE A 97 0.37 -10.42 -3.28
CA PHE A 97 -0.66 -11.42 -2.97
C PHE A 97 -0.62 -12.55 -3.98
N LYS A 98 -0.76 -13.77 -3.49
CA LYS A 98 -1.15 -14.91 -4.32
C LYS A 98 -2.67 -15.00 -4.31
N VAL A 99 -3.28 -15.05 -5.48
CA VAL A 99 -4.74 -15.09 -5.61
C VAL A 99 -5.28 -16.38 -4.97
N GLY A 100 -6.32 -16.25 -4.15
CA GLY A 100 -7.08 -17.33 -3.52
C GLY A 100 -8.52 -17.36 -4.04
N ASN A 101 -9.48 -17.32 -3.12
CA ASN A 101 -10.90 -17.46 -3.46
C ASN A 101 -11.42 -16.18 -4.12
N THR A 102 -12.15 -16.33 -5.23
CA THR A 102 -12.81 -15.22 -5.90
C THR A 102 -14.21 -14.98 -5.35
N PHE A 103 -14.64 -13.73 -5.32
CA PHE A 103 -16.00 -13.33 -4.91
C PHE A 103 -16.62 -12.36 -5.92
N GLN A 104 -17.94 -12.23 -5.92
CA GLN A 104 -18.68 -11.41 -6.88
C GLN A 104 -19.62 -10.35 -6.26
N TYR A 105 -19.84 -10.38 -4.94
CA TYR A 105 -20.74 -9.45 -4.24
C TYR A 105 -20.07 -8.88 -2.98
N PRO A 106 -20.22 -7.57 -2.66
CA PRO A 106 -20.88 -6.51 -3.45
C PRO A 106 -20.04 -6.02 -4.63
N ARG A 107 -18.80 -6.51 -4.77
CA ARG A 107 -17.86 -6.22 -5.87
C ARG A 107 -17.20 -7.50 -6.34
N ILE A 108 -16.62 -7.49 -7.54
CA ILE A 108 -15.89 -8.64 -8.06
C ILE A 108 -14.44 -8.56 -7.58
N GLY A 109 -13.92 -9.63 -7.00
CA GLY A 109 -12.58 -9.61 -6.41
C GLY A 109 -12.07 -10.98 -5.98
N PHE A 110 -11.02 -10.97 -5.16
CA PHE A 110 -10.43 -12.17 -4.58
C PHE A 110 -9.84 -11.91 -3.20
N SER A 111 -9.79 -12.94 -2.37
CA SER A 111 -8.96 -13.00 -1.17
C SER A 111 -7.59 -13.58 -1.51
N ALA A 112 -6.56 -13.16 -0.79
CA ALA A 112 -5.21 -13.68 -0.94
C ALA A 112 -5.12 -15.06 -0.25
N SER A 113 -4.64 -16.07 -0.97
CA SER A 113 -4.24 -17.35 -0.36
C SER A 113 -2.88 -17.26 0.34
N GLU A 114 -2.10 -16.24 -0.01
CA GLU A 114 -0.78 -15.96 0.55
C GLU A 114 -0.50 -14.46 0.41
N SER A 115 0.12 -13.86 1.43
CA SER A 115 0.50 -12.44 1.43
C SER A 115 1.92 -12.29 1.96
N VAL A 116 2.77 -11.64 1.17
CA VAL A 116 4.14 -11.31 1.54
C VAL A 116 4.32 -9.81 1.40
N LEU A 117 4.76 -9.17 2.48
CA LEU A 117 5.24 -7.80 2.49
C LEU A 117 6.66 -7.76 3.03
N LEU A 118 7.52 -7.00 2.35
CA LEU A 118 8.91 -6.80 2.70
C LEU A 118 9.06 -5.69 3.75
N PRO A 119 10.04 -5.79 4.65
CA PRO A 119 10.49 -4.67 5.45
C PRO A 119 10.95 -3.53 4.53
N LYS A 120 10.76 -2.30 4.97
CA LYS A 120 11.03 -1.09 4.18
C LYS A 120 12.47 -1.03 3.62
N ASP A 121 13.45 -1.45 4.40
CA ASP A 121 14.87 -1.48 4.05
C ASP A 121 15.22 -2.63 3.09
N LYS A 122 14.30 -3.58 2.87
CA LYS A 122 14.45 -4.71 1.94
C LYS A 122 13.60 -4.58 0.69
N CYS A 123 12.74 -3.56 0.59
CA CYS A 123 11.95 -3.29 -0.61
C CYS A 123 12.86 -3.15 -1.85
N ILE A 124 12.40 -3.68 -2.99
CA ILE A 124 13.22 -3.79 -4.20
C ILE A 124 13.00 -2.56 -5.07
N ASP A 125 14.07 -1.83 -5.38
CA ASP A 125 14.02 -0.69 -6.30
C ASP A 125 13.68 -1.14 -7.73
N ILE A 126 12.82 -0.36 -8.41
CA ILE A 126 12.48 -0.57 -9.82
C ILE A 126 12.49 0.75 -10.58
N ASP A 127 12.89 0.72 -11.85
CA ASP A 127 12.76 1.86 -12.77
C ASP A 127 11.55 1.69 -13.69
N TYR A 128 10.36 1.69 -13.08
CA TYR A 128 9.09 1.61 -13.79
C TYR A 128 8.38 2.96 -13.72
N LYS A 129 8.27 3.68 -14.84
CA LYS A 129 7.74 5.06 -14.89
C LYS A 129 6.28 5.15 -15.31
N ALA A 130 5.69 4.07 -15.82
CA ALA A 130 4.34 4.10 -16.36
C ALA A 130 3.27 4.04 -15.24
N ARG A 131 2.18 4.79 -15.43
CA ARG A 131 1.05 4.86 -14.48
C ARG A 131 -0.05 3.83 -14.73
N GLY A 132 -0.03 3.18 -15.90
CA GLY A 132 -0.96 2.11 -16.22
C GLY A 132 -0.70 0.87 -15.38
N VAL A 133 -1.70 0.01 -15.23
CA VAL A 133 -1.64 -1.27 -14.52
C VAL A 133 -1.16 -2.35 -15.49
N PRO A 134 0.12 -2.79 -15.43
CA PRO A 134 0.62 -3.83 -16.29
C PRO A 134 0.06 -5.17 -15.87
N VAL A 135 -0.31 -5.97 -16.85
CA VAL A 135 -0.75 -7.34 -16.66
C VAL A 135 0.08 -8.21 -17.58
N SER A 136 0.67 -9.27 -17.03
CA SER A 136 1.26 -10.32 -17.86
C SER A 136 0.22 -11.41 -18.08
N TRP A 137 -0.31 -11.44 -19.29
CA TRP A 137 -0.92 -12.65 -19.88
C TRP A 137 0.12 -13.57 -20.52
N GLY A 138 1.38 -13.11 -20.64
CA GLY A 138 2.43 -13.76 -21.41
C GLY A 138 3.38 -12.74 -22.07
N ASP A 139 2.87 -11.56 -22.45
CA ASP A 139 3.60 -10.54 -23.22
C ASP A 139 3.53 -9.16 -22.56
N SER A 140 4.52 -8.81 -21.74
CA SER A 140 4.76 -7.42 -21.34
C SER A 140 6.26 -7.14 -21.30
N SER A 141 6.65 -5.90 -21.60
CA SER A 141 8.07 -5.50 -21.64
C SER A 141 8.77 -5.67 -20.28
N ILE A 142 8.03 -5.63 -19.18
CA ILE A 142 8.55 -5.79 -17.81
C ILE A 142 8.39 -7.21 -17.27
N LYS A 143 7.88 -8.16 -18.06
CA LYS A 143 7.52 -9.49 -17.58
C LYS A 143 8.68 -10.26 -16.99
N ASN A 144 9.81 -10.30 -17.70
CA ASN A 144 10.96 -11.07 -17.22
C ASN A 144 11.50 -10.49 -15.91
N ASP A 145 11.48 -9.17 -15.76
CA ASP A 145 11.85 -8.49 -14.52
C ASP A 145 10.89 -8.82 -13.38
N MET A 146 9.58 -8.76 -13.64
CA MET A 146 8.56 -9.08 -12.64
C MET A 146 8.57 -10.56 -12.25
N ASP A 147 8.78 -11.47 -13.20
CA ASP A 147 8.92 -12.90 -12.92
C ASP A 147 10.16 -13.17 -12.06
N ARG A 148 11.29 -12.52 -12.35
CA ARG A 148 12.51 -12.58 -11.52
C ARG A 148 12.26 -12.02 -10.13
N ILE A 149 11.63 -10.85 -10.01
CA ILE A 149 11.30 -10.23 -8.72
C ILE A 149 10.39 -11.15 -7.91
N LEU A 150 9.35 -11.69 -8.51
CA LEU A 150 8.41 -12.57 -7.82
C LEU A 150 9.06 -13.90 -7.41
N ASN A 151 9.93 -14.46 -8.23
CA ASN A 151 10.72 -15.63 -7.85
C ASN A 151 11.68 -15.31 -6.70
N ASN A 152 12.32 -14.14 -6.71
CA ASN A 152 13.16 -13.68 -5.60
C ASN A 152 12.35 -13.55 -4.31
N LEU A 153 11.19 -12.89 -4.36
CA LEU A 153 10.27 -12.76 -3.22
C LEU A 153 9.87 -14.13 -2.65
N LYS A 154 9.64 -15.13 -3.52
CA LYS A 154 9.27 -16.49 -3.13
C LYS A 154 10.44 -17.32 -2.62
N SER A 155 11.65 -17.11 -3.13
CA SER A 155 12.86 -17.78 -2.65
C SER A 155 13.27 -17.30 -1.25
N LYS A 156 12.89 -16.06 -0.89
CA LYS A 156 13.13 -15.45 0.41
C LYS A 156 12.08 -15.79 1.47
N ILE A 157 11.25 -16.82 1.26
CA ILE A 157 10.30 -17.34 2.27
C ILE A 157 11.09 -18.06 3.38
N ASN A 158 11.93 -17.33 4.10
CA ASN A 158 12.12 -17.58 5.52
C ASN A 158 11.16 -16.61 6.22
N SER A 159 10.27 -17.17 7.03
CA SER A 159 9.18 -16.49 7.76
C SER A 159 9.57 -15.21 8.51
N HIS A 160 10.86 -14.97 8.72
CA HIS A 160 11.43 -13.84 9.45
C HIS A 160 11.41 -12.51 8.68
N GLU A 161 11.23 -12.50 7.35
CA GLU A 161 11.16 -11.24 6.55
C GLU A 161 9.73 -10.77 6.25
N ASN A 162 8.70 -11.59 6.44
CA ASN A 162 7.33 -11.20 6.06
C ASN A 162 6.65 -10.32 7.13
N ILE A 163 6.52 -9.02 6.88
CA ILE A 163 5.92 -8.05 7.82
C ILE A 163 4.41 -7.83 7.65
N SER A 164 3.72 -8.64 6.85
CA SER A 164 2.28 -8.44 6.55
C SER A 164 1.40 -8.26 7.78
N LYS A 165 1.57 -9.09 8.81
CA LYS A 165 0.80 -8.98 10.07
C LYS A 165 1.07 -7.66 10.81
N LYS A 166 2.33 -7.19 10.82
CA LYS A 166 2.72 -5.91 11.44
C LYS A 166 2.10 -4.74 10.69
N TYR A 167 2.18 -4.73 9.37
CA TYR A 167 1.52 -3.75 8.52
C TYR A 167 0.02 -3.66 8.83
N GLN A 168 -0.67 -4.80 8.88
CA GLN A 168 -2.12 -4.85 9.12
C GLN A 168 -2.49 -4.27 10.49
N LYS A 169 -1.79 -4.69 11.55
CA LYS A 169 -2.03 -4.21 12.91
C LYS A 169 -1.80 -2.71 13.05
N GLU A 170 -0.71 -2.20 12.48
CA GLU A 170 -0.40 -0.77 12.51
C GLU A 170 -1.44 0.03 11.73
N THR A 171 -1.79 -0.42 10.52
CA THR A 171 -2.78 0.27 9.69
C THR A 171 -4.16 0.28 10.35
N GLN A 172 -4.61 -0.84 10.90
CA GLN A 172 -5.89 -0.93 11.61
C GLN A 172 -5.95 0.06 12.78
N LYS A 173 -4.88 0.14 13.58
CA LYS A 173 -4.78 1.08 14.70
C LYS A 173 -4.89 2.54 14.22
N ILE A 174 -4.23 2.88 13.12
CA ILE A 174 -4.27 4.24 12.56
C ILE A 174 -5.64 4.56 11.98
N MET A 175 -6.23 3.65 11.20
CA MET A 175 -7.56 3.84 10.63
C MET A 175 -8.63 4.01 11.72
N GLN A 176 -8.57 3.25 12.81
CA GLN A 176 -9.48 3.44 13.97
C GLN A 176 -9.36 4.82 14.61
N MET A 177 -8.15 5.39 14.65
CA MET A 177 -7.97 6.76 15.13
C MET A 177 -8.49 7.78 14.11
N LEU A 178 -8.35 7.53 12.81
CA LEU A 178 -8.79 8.46 11.76
C LEU A 178 -10.32 8.58 11.68
N THR A 179 -11.07 7.52 11.94
CA THR A 179 -12.53 7.49 11.79
C THR A 179 -13.29 8.24 12.88
N THR A 180 -12.65 8.61 13.99
CA THR A 180 -13.31 9.31 15.11
C THR A 180 -12.70 10.69 15.36
N LYS A 181 -13.52 11.67 15.75
CA LYS A 181 -13.04 13.02 16.09
C LYS A 181 -12.00 13.00 17.20
N SER A 182 -12.24 12.22 18.26
CA SER A 182 -11.30 12.06 19.38
C SER A 182 -9.99 11.39 18.94
N GLY A 183 -10.05 10.37 18.08
CA GLY A 183 -8.88 9.72 17.51
C GLY A 183 -8.05 10.66 16.61
N ARG A 184 -8.69 11.48 15.79
CA ARG A 184 -8.02 12.52 14.98
C ARG A 184 -7.33 13.56 15.86
N CYS A 185 -7.99 14.01 16.94
CA CYS A 185 -7.36 14.87 17.95
C CYS A 185 -6.13 14.18 18.59
N ARG A 186 -6.21 12.88 18.88
CA ARG A 186 -5.10 12.09 19.43
C ARG A 186 -3.92 12.01 18.46
N ILE A 187 -4.15 11.78 17.16
CA ILE A 187 -3.07 11.79 16.14
C ILE A 187 -2.35 13.14 16.15
N ASN A 188 -3.10 14.24 16.20
CA ASN A 188 -2.52 15.58 16.26
C ASN A 188 -1.70 15.80 17.54
N LYS A 189 -2.20 15.33 18.69
CA LYS A 189 -1.47 15.38 19.96
C LYS A 189 -0.15 14.61 19.88
N ILE A 190 -0.18 13.35 19.43
CA ILE A 190 1.03 12.52 19.24
C ILE A 190 2.03 13.24 18.34
N CYS A 191 1.57 13.84 17.25
CA CYS A 191 2.46 14.53 16.33
C CYS A 191 3.00 15.86 16.91
N ASN A 192 2.27 16.53 17.80
CA ASN A 192 2.74 17.73 18.50
C ASN A 192 3.80 17.44 19.56
N GLU A 193 3.66 16.29 20.24
CA GLU A 193 4.56 15.81 21.29
C GLU A 193 5.76 15.05 20.71
N CYS A 194 5.72 14.67 19.43
CA CYS A 194 6.80 13.96 18.75
C CYS A 194 8.09 14.81 18.74
N PRO A 195 9.20 14.33 19.34
CA PRO A 195 10.45 15.09 19.42
C PRO A 195 11.04 15.46 18.05
N VAL A 196 10.77 14.65 17.04
CA VAL A 196 11.28 14.80 15.67
C VAL A 196 10.24 15.36 14.70
N LYS A 197 9.16 16.01 15.18
CA LYS A 197 8.07 16.50 14.33
C LYS A 197 8.54 17.47 13.24
N GLN A 198 9.52 18.31 13.55
CA GLN A 198 10.06 19.30 12.60
C GLN A 198 10.86 18.65 11.47
N ASN A 199 11.18 17.36 11.57
CA ASN A 199 11.99 16.65 10.60
C ASN A 199 11.13 15.84 9.61
N CYS A 200 9.79 15.89 9.68
CA CYS A 200 8.92 15.10 8.81
C CYS A 200 7.87 15.94 8.08
N PHE A 201 7.43 15.47 6.91
CA PHE A 201 6.50 16.17 6.02
C PHE A 201 5.19 16.55 6.71
N TRP A 202 4.64 15.64 7.52
CA TRP A 202 3.39 15.87 8.25
C TRP A 202 3.58 16.78 9.47
N GLY A 203 4.63 16.55 10.26
CA GLY A 203 4.88 17.27 11.51
C GLY A 203 5.27 18.74 11.33
N LYS A 204 5.85 19.10 10.17
CA LYS A 204 6.11 20.49 9.77
C LYS A 204 4.84 21.31 9.53
N LYS A 205 3.68 20.67 9.29
CA LYS A 205 2.42 21.38 9.03
C LYS A 205 1.82 21.92 10.34
N SER A 206 1.18 23.08 10.27
CA SER A 206 0.53 23.67 11.44
C SER A 206 -0.55 22.74 12.00
N THR A 207 -0.81 22.82 13.31
CA THR A 207 -1.88 22.03 13.96
C THR A 207 -3.23 22.30 13.31
N GLY A 208 -3.55 23.56 12.99
CA GLY A 208 -4.79 23.91 12.31
C GLY A 208 -4.91 23.27 10.92
N PHE A 209 -3.82 23.24 10.14
CA PHE A 209 -3.79 22.56 8.85
C PHE A 209 -4.07 21.06 9.01
N ARG A 210 -3.36 20.39 9.92
CA ARG A 210 -3.53 18.94 10.12
C ARG A 210 -4.93 18.58 10.59
N ILE A 211 -5.53 19.35 11.50
CA ILE A 211 -6.92 19.13 11.92
C ILE A 211 -7.86 19.28 10.72
N LYS A 212 -7.77 20.38 9.98
CA LYS A 212 -8.63 20.62 8.80
C LYS A 212 -8.48 19.50 7.76
N GLN A 213 -7.25 19.08 7.48
CA GLN A 213 -6.98 18.00 6.53
C GLN A 213 -7.58 16.68 7.01
N LEU A 214 -7.39 16.30 8.28
CA LEU A 214 -7.96 15.06 8.80
C LEU A 214 -9.49 15.09 8.84
N GLU A 215 -10.11 16.23 9.15
CA GLU A 215 -11.57 16.38 9.08
C GLU A 215 -12.08 16.38 7.63
N TYR A 216 -11.34 16.95 6.69
CA TYR A 216 -11.69 16.87 5.27
C TYR A 216 -11.65 15.42 4.77
N LEU A 217 -10.57 14.68 5.08
CA LEU A 217 -10.38 13.30 4.63
C LEU A 217 -11.28 12.29 5.36
N TYR A 218 -11.54 12.50 6.65
CA TYR A 218 -12.12 11.48 7.53
C TYR A 218 -13.23 12.00 8.45
N GLY A 219 -13.58 13.28 8.41
CA GLY A 219 -14.65 13.87 9.23
C GLY A 219 -16.04 13.61 8.68
N GLY A 220 -16.15 13.37 7.37
CA GLY A 220 -17.40 13.06 6.67
C GLY A 220 -17.83 11.61 6.71
N SER A 221 -17.14 10.74 7.47
CA SER A 221 -17.57 9.35 7.63
C SER A 221 -18.86 9.26 8.45
N ARG A 222 -20.00 9.50 7.77
CA ARG A 222 -21.23 8.76 8.05
C ARG A 222 -20.82 7.29 8.07
N GLY A 223 -21.18 6.59 9.14
CA GLY A 223 -20.85 5.17 9.32
C GLY A 223 -21.16 4.36 8.06
N CYS A 224 -20.41 3.28 7.89
CA CYS A 224 -20.64 2.25 6.88
C CYS A 224 -22.12 1.94 6.65
#